data_AF-A0A833M9Z3-F1
#
_entry.id   AF-A0A833M9Z3-F1
#
_cell.length_a   1.000
_cell.length_b   1.000
_cell.length_c   1.000
_cell.angle_alpha   90.00
_cell.angle_beta   90.00
_cell.angle_gamma   90.00
#
_symmetry.space_group_name_H-M   'P 1'
#
loop_
_entity.id
_entity.type
_entity.pdbx_description
1 polymer ?
#
loop_
_entity_poly.entity_id
_entity_poly.type
_entity_poly.pdbx_seq_one_letter_code
_entity_poly.pdbx_strand_id
1 'polypeptide(L)'
;MTPGFARRALPAALLFAVALAVRLLYLHQLSGTPLGTWLLGDAAAYDAWARRIAAGDWWGDEVFYQAPLYPYFLGALYALLGPGAGVARVAQCVLGAAGCVLVAAAGVRFFGRAAGAASGALLAFYAPAIFYDGEIQKDTLSLPF
;
A
#
# COMPACT_ATOMS: atom_id res chain seq x y z
N MET A 1 -10.41 -6.41 29.88
CA MET A 1 -9.93 -5.49 28.82
C MET A 1 -10.16 -4.06 29.28
N THR A 2 -9.12 -3.28 29.50
CA THR A 2 -9.22 -1.96 30.15
C THR A 2 -9.83 -0.92 29.18
N PRO A 3 -10.83 -0.11 29.62
CA PRO A 3 -11.51 0.86 28.76
C PRO A 3 -10.59 1.95 28.16
N GLY A 4 -9.36 2.09 28.67
CA GLY A 4 -8.34 2.99 28.13
C GLY A 4 -7.69 2.55 26.82
N PHE A 5 -7.60 1.23 26.55
CA PHE A 5 -7.03 0.72 25.30
C PHE A 5 -7.98 0.97 24.12
N ALA A 6 -9.27 0.66 24.31
CA ALA A 6 -10.31 0.91 23.29
C ALA A 6 -10.43 2.40 22.91
N ARG A 7 -10.33 3.31 23.90
CA ARG A 7 -10.34 4.76 23.66
C ARG A 7 -9.15 5.28 22.86
N ARG A 8 -8.00 4.59 22.91
CA ARG A 8 -6.80 4.93 22.13
C ARG A 8 -6.77 4.25 20.77
N ALA A 9 -7.41 3.08 20.63
CA ALA A 9 -7.51 2.36 19.36
C ALA A 9 -8.51 3.00 18.39
N LEU A 10 -9.62 3.57 18.90
CA LEU A 10 -10.66 4.19 18.08
C LEU A 10 -10.13 5.27 17.10
N PRO A 11 -9.34 6.28 17.51
CA PRO A 11 -8.86 7.30 16.57
C PRO A 11 -7.91 6.73 15.51
N ALA A 12 -7.08 5.74 15.87
CA ALA A 12 -6.20 5.07 14.90
C ALA A 12 -7.01 4.25 13.89
N ALA A 13 -8.04 3.52 14.36
CA ALA A 13 -8.93 2.76 13.50
C ALA A 13 -9.75 3.66 12.58
N LEU A 14 -10.24 4.81 13.07
CA LEU A 14 -10.94 5.80 12.25
C LEU A 14 -10.01 6.40 11.19
N LEU A 15 -8.79 6.79 11.57
CA LEU A 15 -7.80 7.29 10.61
C LEU A 15 -7.49 6.25 9.53
N PHE A 16 -7.24 5.01 9.93
CA PHE A 16 -7.02 3.90 9.00
C PHE A 16 -8.20 3.72 8.04
N ALA A 17 -9.43 3.67 8.58
CA ALA A 17 -10.63 3.47 7.77
C ALA A 17 -10.86 4.62 6.78
N VAL A 18 -10.65 5.86 7.20
CA VAL A 18 -10.74 7.04 6.31
C VAL A 18 -9.65 7.01 5.25
N ALA A 19 -8.39 6.77 5.63
CA ALA A 19 -7.26 6.70 4.70
C ALA A 19 -7.46 5.58 3.66
N LEU A 20 -7.96 4.42 4.10
CA LEU A 20 -8.27 3.30 3.22
C LEU A 20 -9.46 3.61 2.31
N ALA A 21 -10.53 4.22 2.82
CA ALA A 21 -11.70 4.59 2.02
C ALA A 21 -11.34 5.57 0.90
N VAL A 22 -10.50 6.57 1.18
CA VAL A 22 -10.01 7.53 0.19
C VAL A 22 -9.21 6.82 -0.91
N ARG A 23 -8.29 5.93 -0.53
CA ARG A 23 -7.45 5.17 -1.46
C ARG A 23 -8.27 4.19 -2.31
N LEU A 24 -9.25 3.50 -1.71
CA LEU A 24 -10.14 2.61 -2.44
C LEU A 24 -11.07 3.36 -3.39
N LEU A 25 -11.54 4.55 -3.02
CA LEU A 25 -12.31 5.43 -3.90
C LEU A 25 -11.45 5.86 -5.11
N TYR A 26 -10.21 6.26 -4.87
CA TYR A 26 -9.27 6.56 -5.94
C TYR A 26 -9.01 5.35 -6.84
N LEU A 27 -8.78 4.17 -6.27
CA LEU A 27 -8.59 2.94 -7.01
C LEU A 27 -9.81 2.59 -7.89
N HIS A 28 -11.02 2.80 -7.36
CA HIS A 28 -12.26 2.63 -8.11
C HIS A 28 -12.32 3.61 -9.30
N GLN A 29 -11.98 4.88 -9.10
CA GLN A 29 -11.91 5.87 -10.19
C GLN A 29 -10.86 5.47 -11.23
N LEU A 30 -9.68 5.04 -10.79
CA LEU A 30 -8.58 4.61 -11.65
C LEU A 30 -9.00 3.42 -12.54
N SER A 31 -9.76 2.48 -11.99
CA SER A 31 -10.22 1.28 -12.72
C SER A 31 -11.09 1.58 -13.95
N GLY A 32 -11.74 2.75 -13.99
CA GLY A 32 -12.51 3.24 -15.14
C GLY A 32 -11.67 3.93 -16.22
N THR A 33 -10.35 4.01 -16.04
CA THR A 33 -9.43 4.72 -16.94
C THR A 33 -8.43 3.76 -17.62
N PRO A 34 -7.83 4.14 -18.77
CA PRO A 34 -6.76 3.36 -19.39
C PRO A 34 -5.55 3.13 -18.47
N LEU A 35 -5.24 4.07 -17.57
CA LEU A 35 -4.16 3.93 -16.59
C LEU A 35 -4.43 2.79 -15.58
N GLY A 36 -5.71 2.50 -15.31
CA GLY A 36 -6.11 1.38 -14.48
C GLY A 36 -5.99 0.02 -15.17
N THR A 37 -6.05 -0.04 -16.51
CA THR A 37 -6.12 -1.30 -17.25
C THR A 37 -4.79 -1.72 -17.85
N TRP A 38 -3.95 -0.78 -18.26
CA TRP A 38 -2.66 -1.07 -18.89
C TRP A 38 -1.52 -0.98 -17.88
N LEU A 39 -0.71 -2.04 -17.81
CA LEU A 39 0.59 -2.01 -17.11
C LEU A 39 1.65 -1.58 -18.12
N LEU A 40 2.33 -0.46 -17.88
CA LEU A 40 3.43 0.02 -18.73
C LEU A 40 4.74 0.09 -17.94
N GLY A 41 5.85 -0.06 -18.65
CA GLY A 41 7.19 0.05 -18.09
C GLY A 41 7.44 -0.96 -16.96
N ASP A 42 7.97 -0.47 -15.84
CA ASP A 42 8.35 -1.31 -14.70
C ASP A 42 7.17 -2.06 -14.08
N ALA A 43 5.96 -1.51 -14.14
CA ALA A 43 4.75 -2.17 -13.63
C ALA A 43 4.48 -3.52 -14.32
N ALA A 44 4.70 -3.59 -15.64
CA ALA A 44 4.54 -4.83 -16.40
C ALA A 44 5.62 -5.86 -16.04
N ALA A 45 6.86 -5.40 -15.83
CA ALA A 45 7.96 -6.26 -15.42
C ALA A 45 7.73 -6.84 -14.01
N TYR A 46 7.25 -6.01 -13.06
CA TYR A 46 6.92 -6.46 -11.71
C TYR A 46 5.77 -7.47 -11.70
N ASP A 47 4.68 -7.22 -12.43
CA ASP A 47 3.55 -8.14 -12.51
C ASP A 47 3.95 -9.49 -13.14
N ALA A 48 4.72 -9.46 -14.23
CA ALA A 48 5.22 -10.67 -14.88
C ALA A 48 6.12 -11.49 -13.95
N TRP A 49 7.03 -10.83 -13.22
CA TRP A 49 7.91 -11.50 -12.27
C TRP A 49 7.12 -12.09 -11.09
N ALA A 50 6.18 -11.33 -10.53
CA ALA A 50 5.30 -11.80 -9.46
C ALA A 50 4.49 -13.03 -9.88
N ARG A 51 4.00 -13.07 -11.13
CA ARG A 51 3.29 -14.25 -11.68
C ARG A 51 4.18 -15.48 -11.76
N ARG A 52 5.45 -15.34 -12.16
CA ARG A 52 6.41 -16.46 -12.18
C ARG A 52 6.67 -17.00 -10.78
N ILE A 53 6.90 -16.12 -9.81
CA ILE A 53 7.08 -16.49 -8.40
C ILE A 53 5.86 -17.23 -7.87
N ALA A 54 4.66 -16.70 -8.14
CA ALA A 54 3.40 -17.33 -7.75
C ALA A 54 3.17 -18.71 -8.43
N ALA A 55 3.73 -18.92 -9.62
CA ALA A 55 3.70 -20.20 -10.33
C ALA A 55 4.74 -21.22 -9.82
N GLY A 56 5.57 -20.85 -8.84
CA GLY A 56 6.55 -21.74 -8.20
C GLY A 56 8.01 -21.46 -8.59
N ASP A 57 8.27 -20.52 -9.48
CA ASP A 57 9.63 -20.08 -9.82
C ASP A 57 10.14 -19.06 -8.77
N TRP A 58 10.37 -19.55 -7.56
CA TRP A 58 10.80 -18.75 -6.42
C TRP A 58 12.26 -18.31 -6.51
N TRP A 59 13.10 -19.01 -7.28
CA TRP A 59 14.53 -18.75 -7.33
C TRP A 59 14.90 -17.92 -8.56
N GLY A 60 14.26 -18.18 -9.70
CA GLY A 60 14.62 -17.61 -10.99
C GLY A 60 15.97 -18.11 -11.50
N ASP A 61 16.13 -18.05 -12.82
CA ASP A 61 17.38 -18.44 -13.50
C ASP A 61 18.14 -17.22 -14.07
N GLU A 62 17.63 -16.01 -13.86
CA GLU A 62 18.16 -14.76 -14.40
C GLU A 62 18.64 -13.80 -13.29
N VAL A 63 19.52 -12.86 -13.66
CA VAL A 63 19.91 -11.76 -12.78
C VAL A 63 18.70 -10.83 -12.54
N PHE A 64 18.57 -10.34 -11.31
CA PHE A 64 17.47 -9.45 -10.94
C PHE A 64 17.48 -8.15 -11.75
N TYR A 65 16.38 -7.88 -12.46
CA TYR A 65 16.15 -6.63 -13.19
C TYR A 65 16.05 -5.41 -12.25
N GLN A 66 15.41 -5.58 -11.08
CA GLN A 66 15.23 -4.56 -10.04
C GLN A 66 15.33 -5.20 -8.63
N ALA A 67 15.25 -4.39 -7.58
CA ALA A 67 15.24 -4.88 -6.20
C ALA A 67 14.13 -5.94 -6.00
N PRO A 68 14.47 -7.16 -5.52
CA PRO A 68 13.56 -8.31 -5.58
C PRO A 68 12.42 -8.24 -4.56
N LEU A 69 12.54 -7.44 -3.50
CA LEU A 69 11.57 -7.41 -2.40
C LEU A 69 10.12 -7.20 -2.88
N TYR A 70 9.91 -6.26 -3.79
CA TYR A 70 8.58 -5.94 -4.32
C TYR A 70 7.99 -7.07 -5.18
N PRO A 71 8.68 -7.63 -6.19
CA PRO A 71 8.22 -8.81 -6.93
C PRO A 71 7.89 -10.01 -6.04
N TYR A 72 8.69 -10.28 -4.99
CA TYR A 72 8.43 -11.40 -4.07
C TYR A 72 7.23 -11.15 -3.17
N PHE A 73 7.06 -9.90 -2.69
CA PHE A 73 5.84 -9.50 -1.98
C PHE A 73 4.60 -9.72 -2.84
N LEU A 74 4.63 -9.25 -4.11
CA LEU A 74 3.53 -9.47 -5.05
C LEU A 74 3.33 -10.95 -5.38
N GLY A 75 4.41 -11.72 -5.57
CA GLY A 75 4.35 -13.15 -5.84
C GLY A 75 3.70 -13.93 -4.70
N ALA A 76 4.03 -13.61 -3.45
CA ALA A 76 3.37 -14.19 -2.28
C ALA A 76 1.88 -13.82 -2.22
N LEU A 77 1.53 -12.57 -2.49
CA LEU A 77 0.12 -12.14 -2.57
C LEU A 77 -0.64 -12.88 -3.68
N TYR A 78 -0.04 -13.00 -4.86
CA TYR A 78 -0.64 -13.67 -6.01
C TYR A 78 -0.79 -15.17 -5.80
N ALA A 79 0.13 -15.82 -5.07
CA ALA A 79 0.00 -17.22 -4.68
C ALA A 79 -1.15 -17.46 -3.70
N LEU A 80 -1.44 -16.48 -2.82
CA LEU A 80 -2.48 -16.61 -1.78
C LEU A 80 -3.88 -16.18 -2.25
N LEU A 81 -3.96 -15.11 -3.05
CA LEU A 81 -5.21 -14.42 -3.40
C LEU A 81 -5.55 -14.51 -4.89
N GLY A 82 -4.65 -15.09 -5.69
CA GLY A 82 -4.73 -15.13 -7.15
C GLY A 82 -3.99 -13.96 -7.82
N PRO A 83 -3.46 -14.16 -9.03
CA PRO A 83 -2.65 -13.15 -9.71
C PRO A 83 -3.49 -12.03 -10.31
N GLY A 84 -3.09 -10.78 -10.07
CA GLY A 84 -3.65 -9.62 -10.77
C GLY A 84 -3.35 -8.27 -10.11
N ALA A 85 -3.19 -7.24 -10.95
CA ALA A 85 -2.88 -5.88 -10.51
C ALA A 85 -3.89 -5.30 -9.50
N GLY A 86 -5.16 -5.74 -9.54
CA GLY A 86 -6.15 -5.37 -8.54
C GLY A 86 -5.79 -5.82 -7.12
N VAL A 87 -5.28 -7.05 -6.97
CA VAL A 87 -4.83 -7.59 -5.68
C VAL A 87 -3.66 -6.77 -5.14
N ALA A 88 -2.67 -6.49 -6.01
CA ALA A 88 -1.52 -5.69 -5.67
C ALA A 88 -1.92 -4.27 -5.21
N ARG A 89 -2.76 -3.58 -5.98
CA ARG A 89 -3.22 -2.21 -5.64
C ARG A 89 -4.02 -2.17 -4.33
N VAL A 90 -4.88 -3.15 -4.08
CA VAL A 90 -5.62 -3.22 -2.80
C VAL A 90 -4.66 -3.43 -1.63
N ALA A 91 -3.68 -4.33 -1.77
CA ALA A 91 -2.66 -4.54 -0.74
C ALA A 91 -1.85 -3.26 -0.48
N GLN A 92 -1.50 -2.51 -1.54
CA GLN A 92 -0.83 -1.22 -1.41
C GLN A 92 -1.68 -0.19 -0.67
N CYS A 93 -2.98 -0.08 -1.02
CA CYS A 93 -3.90 0.81 -0.33
C CYS A 93 -3.98 0.52 1.19
N VAL A 94 -3.94 -0.76 1.57
CA VAL A 94 -3.92 -1.19 2.98
C VAL A 94 -2.61 -0.79 3.66
N LEU A 95 -1.47 -0.98 2.99
CA LEU A 95 -0.15 -0.58 3.50
C LEU A 95 -0.02 0.95 3.65
N GLY A 96 -0.46 1.73 2.65
CA GLY A 96 -0.47 3.20 2.73
C GLY A 96 -1.40 3.72 3.84
N ALA A 97 -2.58 3.11 4.01
CA ALA A 97 -3.48 3.42 5.13
C ALA A 97 -2.84 3.10 6.50
N ALA A 98 -2.08 2.00 6.59
CA ALA A 98 -1.29 1.69 7.78
C ALA A 98 -0.16 2.71 8.00
N GLY A 99 0.50 3.16 6.93
CA GLY A 99 1.50 4.25 6.94
C GLY A 99 0.96 5.52 7.59
N CYS A 100 -0.26 5.93 7.25
CA CYS A 100 -0.94 7.08 7.87
C CYS A 100 -1.05 6.94 9.40
N VAL A 101 -1.38 5.74 9.90
CA VAL A 101 -1.47 5.47 11.35
C VAL A 101 -0.09 5.48 11.99
N LEU A 102 0.93 4.91 11.34
CA LEU A 102 2.30 4.90 11.85
C LEU A 102 2.88 6.32 11.95
N VAL A 103 2.64 7.16 10.94
CA VAL A 103 3.04 8.58 10.95
C VAL A 103 2.31 9.32 12.07
N ALA A 104 1.01 9.09 12.25
CA ALA A 104 0.27 9.67 13.36
C ALA A 104 0.85 9.24 14.71
N ALA A 105 1.14 7.94 14.89
CA ALA A 105 1.72 7.40 16.12
C ALA A 105 3.11 8.01 16.41
N ALA A 106 3.95 8.17 15.39
CA ALA A 106 5.23 8.85 15.50
C ALA A 106 5.04 10.32 15.92
N GLY A 107 4.13 11.05 15.26
CA GLY A 107 3.81 12.44 15.61
C GLY A 107 3.31 12.60 17.05
N VAL A 108 2.46 11.66 17.53
CA VAL A 108 2.05 11.62 18.94
C VAL A 108 3.25 11.44 19.87
N ARG A 109 4.18 10.54 19.52
CA ARG A 109 5.33 10.16 20.36
C ARG A 109 6.37 11.27 20.48
N PHE A 110 6.57 12.08 19.45
CA PHE A 110 7.61 13.11 19.39
C PHE A 110 7.08 14.52 19.67
N PHE A 111 5.86 14.84 19.23
CA PHE A 111 5.34 16.21 19.20
C PHE A 111 3.95 16.37 19.83
N GLY A 112 3.38 15.29 20.35
CA GLY A 112 2.10 15.28 21.04
C GLY A 112 0.89 15.05 20.13
N ARG A 113 -0.29 15.00 20.75
CA ARG A 113 -1.52 14.46 20.13
C ARG A 113 -2.00 15.25 18.91
N ALA A 114 -1.89 16.57 18.96
CA ALA A 114 -2.30 17.44 17.86
C ALA A 114 -1.42 17.22 16.62
N ALA A 115 -0.10 17.16 16.80
CA ALA A 115 0.84 16.91 15.72
C ALA A 115 0.67 15.51 15.10
N GLY A 116 0.44 14.49 15.93
CA GLY A 116 0.11 13.14 15.44
C GLY A 116 -1.18 13.09 14.62
N ALA A 117 -2.25 13.71 15.11
CA ALA A 117 -3.51 13.77 14.36
C ALA A 117 -3.36 14.54 13.03
N ALA A 118 -2.66 15.69 13.06
CA ALA A 118 -2.44 16.51 11.88
C ALA A 118 -1.58 15.79 10.83
N SER A 119 -0.45 15.20 11.22
CA SER A 119 0.45 14.49 10.29
C SER A 119 -0.22 13.28 9.62
N GLY A 120 -0.92 12.45 10.39
CA GLY A 120 -1.68 11.32 9.84
C GLY A 120 -2.79 11.77 8.89
N ALA A 121 -3.54 12.82 9.24
CA ALA A 121 -4.58 13.37 8.37
C ALA A 121 -4.00 13.99 7.09
N LEU A 122 -2.92 14.76 7.19
CA LEU A 122 -2.24 15.34 6.03
C LEU A 122 -1.80 14.25 5.05
N LEU A 123 -1.20 13.17 5.54
CA LEU A 123 -0.79 12.06 4.71
C LEU A 123 -1.98 11.28 4.12
N ALA A 124 -3.06 11.10 4.89
CA ALA A 124 -4.27 10.43 4.42
C ALA A 124 -4.93 11.13 3.22
N PHE A 125 -4.75 12.44 3.09
CA PHE A 125 -5.27 13.26 1.97
C PHE A 125 -4.18 13.77 1.02
N TYR A 126 -2.93 13.31 1.18
CA TYR A 126 -1.83 13.75 0.32
C TYR A 126 -1.94 13.08 -1.04
N ALA A 127 -2.37 13.84 -2.05
CA ALA A 127 -2.66 13.32 -3.39
C ALA A 127 -1.52 12.50 -4.01
N PRO A 128 -0.23 12.88 -3.90
CA PRO A 128 0.86 12.05 -4.41
C PRO A 128 0.95 10.68 -3.75
N ALA A 129 0.78 10.57 -2.43
CA ALA A 129 0.80 9.26 -1.75
C ALA A 129 -0.34 8.35 -2.26
N ILE A 130 -1.54 8.92 -2.38
CA ILE A 130 -2.71 8.19 -2.91
C ILE A 130 -2.48 7.74 -4.35
N PHE A 131 -1.88 8.61 -5.18
CA PHE A 131 -1.56 8.31 -6.57
C PHE A 131 -0.58 7.13 -6.68
N TYR A 132 0.52 7.16 -5.94
CA TYR A 132 1.53 6.09 -5.99
C TYR A 132 1.01 4.75 -5.48
N ASP A 133 0.07 4.72 -4.53
CA ASP A 133 -0.57 3.47 -4.10
C ASP A 133 -1.43 2.80 -5.20
N GLY A 134 -1.87 3.56 -6.21
CA GLY A 134 -2.56 3.06 -7.40
C GLY A 134 -1.62 2.51 -8.48
N GLU A 135 -0.35 2.87 -8.43
CA GLU A 135 0.68 2.41 -9.36
C GLU A 135 1.31 1.10 -8.87
N ILE A 136 1.62 0.17 -9.79
CA ILE A 136 2.34 -1.07 -9.43
C ILE A 136 3.83 -0.77 -9.38
N GLN A 137 4.29 -0.26 -8.23
CA GLN A 137 5.67 0.14 -8.02
C GLN A 137 6.15 -0.16 -6.59
N LYS A 138 7.47 -0.19 -6.42
CA LYS A 138 8.14 -0.53 -5.15
C LYS A 138 7.96 0.51 -4.03
N ASP A 139 7.40 1.68 -4.34
CA ASP A 139 7.36 2.83 -3.43
C ASP A 139 6.59 2.54 -2.15
N THR A 140 5.49 1.79 -2.22
CA THR A 140 4.70 1.43 -1.02
C THR A 140 5.51 0.60 0.00
N LEU A 141 6.55 -0.11 -0.44
CA LEU A 141 7.42 -0.91 0.45
C LEU A 141 8.70 -0.17 0.85
N SER A 142 9.27 0.65 -0.04
CA SER A 142 10.48 1.44 0.28
C SER A 142 10.15 2.63 1.17
N LEU A 143 8.95 3.18 1.02
CA LEU A 143 8.46 4.36 1.68
C LEU A 143 6.96 4.19 1.99
N PRO A 144 6.61 3.55 3.13
CA PRO A 144 5.22 3.39 3.52
C PRO A 144 4.64 4.74 3.98
N PHE A 145 4.28 5.62 3.05
CA PHE A 145 3.50 6.83 3.30
C PHE A 145 2.07 6.72 2.72
#